data_AF-A0A419WS10-F1
#
_entry.id   AF-A0A419WS10-F1
#
_cell.length_a   1.000
_cell.length_b   1.000
_cell.length_c   1.000
_cell.angle_alpha   90.00
_cell.angle_beta   90.00
_cell.angle_gamma   90.00
#
_symmetry.space_group_name_H-M   'P 1'
#
loop_
_entity.id
_entity.type
_entity.pdbx_description
1 polymer ?
#
loop_
_entity_poly.entity_id
_entity_poly.type
_entity_poly.pdbx_seq_one_letter_code
_entity_poly.pdbx_strand_id
1 'polypeptide(L)'
;MELADRIATFRATLEEWLHGLYHGMIAHPATEKIEQEAEDLEDAFMLACFPDAFGIPSPVSYYTAELLPYLGEEYAAWERRMWDRQSLIERKGHQYHF
;
A
#
# COMPACT_ATOMS: atom_id res chain seq x y z
N MET A 1 -28.79 -27.21 -32.84
CA MET A 1 -28.49 -26.66 -31.50
C MET A 1 -29.81 -26.22 -30.91
N GLU A 2 -30.25 -26.93 -29.89
CA GLU A 2 -31.48 -26.64 -29.17
C GLU A 2 -31.33 -25.25 -28.50
N LEU A 3 -32.43 -24.52 -28.32
CA LEU A 3 -32.39 -23.19 -27.70
C LEU A 3 -31.82 -23.28 -26.27
N ALA A 4 -32.11 -24.39 -25.59
CA ALA A 4 -31.58 -24.72 -24.29
C ALA A 4 -30.05 -24.78 -24.26
N ASP A 5 -29.42 -25.37 -25.28
CA ASP A 5 -27.95 -25.50 -25.35
C ASP A 5 -27.27 -24.12 -25.47
N ARG A 6 -27.87 -23.21 -26.25
CA ARG A 6 -27.33 -21.84 -26.40
C ARG A 6 -27.43 -21.03 -25.11
N ILE A 7 -28.52 -21.19 -24.36
CA ILE A 7 -28.71 -20.51 -23.08
C ILE A 7 -27.72 -21.05 -22.04
N ALA A 8 -27.50 -22.36 -22.02
CA ALA A 8 -26.53 -22.99 -21.11
C ALA A 8 -25.10 -22.50 -21.38
N THR A 9 -24.66 -22.49 -22.64
CA THR A 9 -23.33 -22.01 -23.00
C THR A 9 -23.17 -20.51 -22.71
N PHE A 10 -24.19 -19.69 -22.99
CA PHE A 10 -24.14 -18.26 -22.70
C PHE A 10 -24.01 -17.98 -21.20
N ARG A 11 -24.76 -18.70 -20.35
CA ARG A 11 -24.68 -18.56 -18.89
C ARG A 11 -23.29 -18.93 -18.36
N ALA A 12 -22.71 -20.03 -18.85
CA ALA A 12 -21.37 -20.46 -18.43
C ALA A 12 -20.31 -19.40 -18.76
N THR A 13 -20.35 -18.84 -19.99
CA THR A 13 -19.44 -17.76 -20.38
C THR A 13 -19.64 -16.51 -19.50
N LEU A 14 -20.88 -16.13 -19.21
CA LEU A 14 -21.17 -14.95 -18.39
C LEU A 14 -20.66 -15.11 -16.96
N GLU A 15 -20.76 -16.31 -16.39
CA GLU A 15 -20.30 -16.62 -15.04
C GLU A 15 -18.76 -16.56 -14.94
N GLU A 16 -18.05 -17.09 -15.94
CA GLU A 16 -16.59 -17.01 -16.01
C GLU A 16 -16.10 -15.57 -16.18
N TRP A 17 -16.77 -14.79 -17.04
CA TRP A 17 -16.47 -13.37 -17.21
C TRP A 17 -16.75 -12.55 -15.95
N LEU A 18 -17.87 -12.78 -15.27
CA LEU A 18 -18.20 -12.11 -14.00
C LEU A 18 -17.19 -12.43 -12.91
N HIS A 19 -16.75 -13.69 -12.81
CA HIS A 19 -15.75 -14.09 -11.83
C HIS A 19 -14.40 -13.42 -12.09
N GLY A 20 -13.93 -13.44 -13.35
CA GLY A 20 -12.69 -12.77 -13.75
C GLY A 20 -12.75 -11.26 -13.53
N LEU A 21 -13.88 -10.64 -13.87
CA LEU A 21 -14.12 -9.21 -13.68
C LEU A 21 -14.15 -8.82 -12.20
N TYR A 22 -14.84 -9.60 -11.36
CA TYR A 22 -14.92 -9.37 -9.91
C TYR A 22 -13.53 -9.47 -9.26
N HIS A 23 -12.78 -10.51 -9.61
CA HIS A 23 -11.43 -10.70 -9.08
C HIS A 23 -10.48 -9.58 -9.53
N GLY A 24 -10.50 -9.22 -10.81
CA GLY A 24 -9.64 -8.16 -11.36
C GLY A 24 -10.00 -6.75 -10.88
N MET A 25 -11.29 -6.41 -10.80
CA MET A 25 -11.70 -5.05 -10.42
C MET A 25 -11.79 -4.80 -8.91
N ILE A 26 -12.03 -5.83 -8.09
CA ILE A 26 -12.36 -5.61 -6.67
C ILE A 26 -11.28 -6.16 -5.75
N ALA A 27 -10.82 -7.39 -5.97
CA ALA A 27 -9.83 -7.99 -5.08
C ALA A 27 -8.45 -7.34 -5.22
N HIS A 28 -8.01 -7.05 -6.44
CA HIS A 28 -6.70 -6.45 -6.67
C HIS A 28 -6.57 -5.03 -6.10
N PRO A 29 -7.50 -4.08 -6.37
CA PRO A 29 -7.36 -2.72 -5.84
C PRO A 29 -7.55 -2.65 -4.32
N ALA A 30 -8.31 -3.58 -3.74
CA ALA A 30 -8.46 -3.65 -2.28
C ALA A 30 -7.15 -4.03 -1.60
N THR A 31 -6.43 -5.02 -2.15
CA THR A 31 -5.14 -5.47 -1.61
C THR A 31 -4.08 -4.39 -1.72
N GLU A 32 -4.02 -3.72 -2.88
CA GLU A 32 -3.08 -2.63 -3.13
C GLU A 32 -3.30 -1.45 -2.15
N LYS A 33 -4.55 -1.09 -1.86
CA LYS A 33 -4.86 -0.06 -0.86
C LYS A 33 -4.41 -0.44 0.55
N ILE A 34 -4.57 -1.71 0.92
CA ILE A 34 -4.15 -2.20 2.23
C ILE A 34 -2.62 -2.13 2.35
N GLU A 35 -1.90 -2.54 1.30
CA GLU A 35 -0.44 -2.48 1.26
C GLU A 35 0.05 -1.04 1.36
N GLN A 36 -0.55 -0.11 0.62
CA GLN A 36 -0.20 1.30 0.70
C GLN A 36 -0.47 1.89 2.10
N GLU A 37 -1.57 1.51 2.76
CA GLU A 37 -1.87 1.97 4.12
C GLU A 37 -0.88 1.40 5.15
N ALA A 38 -0.45 0.16 4.96
CA ALA A 38 0.59 -0.46 5.79
C ALA A 38 1.93 0.28 5.63
N GLU A 39 2.33 0.62 4.40
CA GLU A 39 3.53 1.42 4.16
C GLU A 39 3.42 2.83 4.77
N ASP A 40 2.25 3.46 4.72
CA ASP A 40 2.05 4.79 5.34
C ASP A 40 2.19 4.73 6.87
N LEU A 41 1.70 3.66 7.50
CA LEU A 41 1.89 3.43 8.93
C LEU A 41 3.36 3.19 9.29
N GLU A 42 4.08 2.44 8.47
CA GLU A 42 5.52 2.23 8.62
C GLU A 42 6.27 3.56 8.49
N ASP A 43 5.98 4.33 7.44
CA ASP A 43 6.59 5.65 7.19
C ASP A 43 6.38 6.60 8.38
N ALA A 44 5.19 6.60 8.98
CA ALA A 44 4.86 7.39 10.16
C ALA A 44 5.59 6.91 11.43
N PHE A 45 5.71 5.60 11.61
CA PHE A 45 6.46 5.02 12.72
C PHE A 45 7.96 5.35 12.63
N MET A 46 8.55 5.26 11.44
CA MET A 46 9.94 5.59 11.20
C MET A 46 10.22 7.07 11.46
N LEU A 47 9.33 7.97 11.04
CA LEU A 47 9.43 9.39 11.39
C LEU A 47 9.34 9.61 12.91
N ALA A 48 8.44 8.93 13.61
CA ALA A 48 8.29 9.09 15.05
C ALA A 48 9.54 8.63 15.81
N CYS A 49 10.20 7.57 15.32
CA CYS A 49 11.42 7.04 15.91
C CYS A 49 12.66 7.85 15.53
N PHE A 50 12.75 8.36 14.31
CA PHE A 50 13.95 8.99 13.75
C PHE A 50 13.65 10.34 13.07
N PRO A 51 13.02 11.31 13.79
CA PRO A 51 12.76 12.65 13.23
C PRO A 51 14.05 13.43 12.95
N ASP A 52 15.16 13.03 13.58
CA ASP A 52 16.49 13.61 13.35
C ASP A 52 16.94 13.46 11.88
N ALA A 53 16.46 12.44 11.16
CA ALA A 53 16.72 12.26 9.73
C ALA A 53 16.20 13.44 8.88
N PHE A 54 15.15 14.13 9.36
CA PHE A 54 14.61 15.35 8.74
C PHE A 54 15.16 16.64 9.37
N GLY A 55 16.17 16.55 10.23
CA GLY A 55 16.75 17.68 10.94
C GLY A 55 15.87 18.23 12.06
N ILE A 56 14.88 17.47 12.52
CA ILE A 56 14.04 17.82 13.68
C ILE A 56 14.65 17.15 14.92
N PRO A 57 15.38 17.88 15.78
CA PRO A 57 16.02 17.27 16.93
C PRO A 57 14.96 16.78 17.92
N SER A 58 14.97 15.48 18.23
CA SER A 58 14.06 14.87 19.21
C SER A 58 14.81 14.00 20.22
N PRO A 59 14.43 14.04 21.51
CA PRO A 59 14.97 13.12 22.50
C PRO A 59 14.54 11.67 22.22
N VAL A 60 13.46 11.46 21.44
CA VAL A 60 12.97 10.12 21.10
C VAL A 60 14.00 9.33 20.32
N SER A 61 14.67 9.97 19.36
CA SER A 61 15.72 9.38 18.51
C SER A 61 16.83 8.71 19.31
N TYR A 62 17.16 9.26 20.49
CA TYR A 62 18.14 8.69 21.39
C TYR A 62 17.66 7.37 22.02
N TYR A 63 16.39 7.33 22.45
CA TYR A 63 15.82 6.15 23.10
C TYR A 63 15.46 5.04 22.10
N THR A 64 15.12 5.40 20.87
CA THR A 64 14.77 4.47 19.79
C THR A 64 15.98 3.97 19.02
N ALA A 65 17.18 4.50 19.28
CA ALA A 65 18.43 4.05 18.64
C ALA A 65 18.70 2.53 18.83
N GLU A 66 18.22 1.95 19.93
CA GLU A 66 18.32 0.51 20.19
C GLU A 66 17.50 -0.35 19.19
N LEU A 67 16.50 0.24 18.55
CA LEU A 67 15.68 -0.42 17.52
C LEU A 67 16.36 -0.45 16.16
N LEU A 68 17.34 0.43 15.91
CA LEU A 68 17.99 0.61 14.61
C LEU A 68 18.55 -0.69 14.01
N PRO A 69 19.18 -1.61 14.78
CA PRO A 69 19.68 -2.88 14.23
C PRO A 69 18.57 -3.80 13.72
N TYR A 70 17.34 -3.66 14.24
CA TYR A 70 16.20 -4.49 13.86
C TYR A 70 15.38 -3.88 12.73
N LEU A 71 15.53 -2.57 12.50
CA LEU A 71 14.80 -1.80 11.49
C LEU A 71 15.71 -1.39 10.32
N GLY A 72 16.92 -1.93 10.23
CA GLY A 72 17.93 -1.44 9.29
C GLY A 72 17.53 -1.59 7.82
N GLU A 73 16.83 -2.68 7.47
CA GLU A 73 16.35 -2.93 6.11
C GLU A 73 15.19 -1.99 5.77
N GLU A 74 14.22 -1.88 6.68
CA GLU A 74 13.06 -1.00 6.59
C GLU A 74 13.49 0.46 6.54
N TYR A 75 14.53 0.83 7.28
CA TYR A 75 15.09 2.18 7.30
C TYR A 75 15.69 2.56 5.94
N ALA A 76 16.47 1.68 5.32
CA ALA A 76 16.99 1.93 3.97
C ALA A 76 15.88 1.99 2.91
N ALA A 77 14.86 1.13 3.03
CA ALA A 77 13.70 1.16 2.15
C ALA A 77 12.91 2.47 2.30
N TRP A 78 12.68 2.89 3.55
CA TRP A 78 12.02 4.14 3.91
C TRP A 78 12.78 5.36 3.40
N GLU A 79 14.09 5.45 3.61
CA GLU A 79 14.93 6.54 3.07
C GLU A 79 14.77 6.66 1.55
N ARG A 80 14.74 5.52 0.84
CA ARG A 80 14.55 5.51 -0.60
C ARG A 80 13.14 5.94 -1.01
N ARG A 81 12.09 5.55 -0.28
CA ARG A 81 10.71 6.01 -0.51
C ARG A 81 10.58 7.52 -0.28
N MET A 82 11.28 8.04 0.73
CA MET A 82 11.23 9.46 1.08
C MET A 82 11.99 10.35 0.10
N TRP A 83 13.06 9.84 -0.53
CA TRP A 83 13.82 10.60 -1.54
C TRP A 83 12.96 11.06 -2.73
N ASP A 84 11.98 10.25 -3.13
CA ASP A 84 11.10 10.53 -4.26
C ASP A 84 9.91 11.43 -3.90
N ARG A 85 9.79 11.83 -2.61
CA ARG A 85 8.65 12.58 -2.09
C ARG A 85 9.06 13.94 -1.58
N GLN A 86 8.20 14.92 -1.80
CA GLN A 86 8.33 16.26 -1.23
C GLN A 86 7.74 16.34 0.19
N SER A 87 6.76 15.48 0.52
CA SER A 87 6.18 15.44 1.86
C SER A 87 5.63 14.06 2.24
N LEU A 88 5.51 13.82 3.55
CA LEU A 88 4.91 12.59 4.09
C LEU A 88 3.43 12.43 3.74
N ILE A 89 2.73 13.54 3.49
CA ILE A 89 1.27 13.54 3.24
C ILE A 89 0.97 13.43 1.74
N GLU A 90 1.98 13.60 0.87
CA GLU A 90 1.82 13.61 -0.59
C GLU A 90 1.08 12.38 -1.12
N ARG A 91 1.38 11.20 -0.56
CA ARG A 91 0.73 9.95 -0.96
C ARG A 91 -0.76 9.90 -0.57
N LYS A 92 -1.10 10.41 0.62
CA LYS A 92 -2.49 10.55 1.08
C LYS A 92 -3.27 11.50 0.16
N GLY A 93 -2.65 12.57 -0.34
CA GLY A 93 -3.24 13.47 -1.33
C GLY A 93 -3.66 12.74 -2.61
N HIS A 94 -2.76 11.90 -3.16
CA HIS A 94 -3.05 11.10 -4.35
C HIS A 94 -4.15 10.05 -4.14
N GLN A 95 -4.20 9.40 -2.97
CA GLN A 95 -5.19 8.35 -2.68
C GLN A 95 -6.62 8.90 -2.51
N TYR A 96 -6.76 10.11 -1.97
CA TYR A 96 -8.08 10.70 -1.70
C TYR A 96 -8.54 11.71 -2.76
N HIS A 97 -7.78 11.89 -3.85
CA HIS A 97 -8.10 12.80 -4.97
C HIS A 97 -8.52 14.21 -4.51
N PHE A 98 -7.68 14.86 -3.69
CA PHE A 98 -7.81 16.28 -3.39
C PHE A 98 -6.84 17.12 -4.22
#